data_AF-A0A383UMZ3-F1
#
_entry.id   AF-A0A383UMZ3-F1
#
_cell.length_a   1.000
_cell.length_b   1.000
_cell.length_c   1.000
_cell.angle_alpha   90.00
_cell.angle_beta   90.00
_cell.angle_gamma   90.00
#
_symmetry.space_group_name_H-M   'P 1'
#
loop_
_entity.id
_entity.type
_entity.pdbx_description
1 polymer ?
#
loop_
_entity_poly.entity_id
_entity_poly.type
_entity_poly.pdbx_seq_one_letter_code
_entity_poly.pdbx_strand_id
1 'polypeptide(L)'
;MLYVRELFFAQPLHRLVHRFCLHKSHIVFWIIDMSGAYSSSEINVTKNQEKLVRALSAYTLMSDEELGLDTTIQIYKGRSFIKIRDSDLAPERWAEINPVPETRPATVLLRGNLCFRTIDMVYLIKFSWGSGAEKSEIDFLKDARAVNGVVDLVWAKQIYEVQTHREGLDFSTGKRWDMGVKNWLSIGIEGSPSEYF
;
A
#
# COMPACT_ATOMS: atom_id res chain seq x y z
N MET A 1 13.57 -3.73 -8.76
CA MET A 1 12.66 -2.98 -7.87
C MET A 1 12.30 -1.58 -8.37
N LEU A 2 12.99 -1.02 -9.39
CA LEU A 2 12.62 0.28 -9.98
C LEU A 2 11.13 0.36 -10.34
N TYR A 3 10.59 -0.65 -11.01
CA TYR A 3 9.19 -0.67 -11.45
C TYR A 3 8.16 -0.55 -10.32
N VAL A 4 8.36 -1.25 -9.20
CA VAL A 4 7.44 -1.19 -8.05
C VAL A 4 7.53 0.17 -7.37
N ARG A 5 8.74 0.72 -7.26
CA ARG A 5 8.96 2.05 -6.72
C ARG A 5 8.29 3.13 -7.58
N GLU A 6 8.42 3.01 -8.90
CA GLU A 6 7.79 3.91 -9.86
C GLU A 6 6.27 3.80 -9.84
N LEU A 7 5.72 2.59 -9.66
CA LEU A 7 4.29 2.37 -9.54
C LEU A 7 3.72 3.04 -8.28
N PHE A 8 4.27 2.77 -7.09
CA PHE A 8 3.82 3.47 -5.87
C PHE A 8 4.11 4.97 -5.90
N PHE A 9 5.16 5.40 -6.63
CA PHE A 9 5.33 6.81 -6.87
C PHE A 9 4.16 7.33 -7.69
N ALA A 10 3.90 6.79 -8.89
CA ALA A 10 2.85 7.24 -9.81
C ALA A 10 1.42 7.11 -9.24
N GLN A 11 1.19 6.09 -8.41
CA GLN A 11 -0.07 5.76 -7.77
C GLN A 11 0.14 5.60 -6.25
N PRO A 12 0.24 6.70 -5.49
CA PRO A 12 0.59 6.64 -4.05
C PRO A 12 -0.42 5.93 -3.16
N LEU A 13 -1.66 5.76 -3.61
CA LEU A 13 -2.71 5.03 -2.90
C LEU A 13 -2.81 3.55 -3.32
N HIS A 14 -1.97 3.09 -4.25
CA HIS A 14 -1.85 1.67 -4.53
C HIS A 14 -1.41 0.96 -3.25
N ARG A 15 -2.12 -0.09 -2.84
CA ARG A 15 -1.98 -0.72 -1.52
C ARG A 15 -0.94 -1.84 -1.53
N LEU A 16 -0.96 -2.66 -2.57
CA LEU A 16 -0.06 -3.79 -2.78
C LEU A 16 0.16 -3.99 -4.27
N VAL A 17 1.28 -4.60 -4.67
CA VAL A 17 1.60 -4.89 -6.08
C VAL A 17 1.83 -6.38 -6.23
N HIS A 18 1.10 -6.99 -7.15
CA HIS A 18 1.37 -8.35 -7.61
C HIS A 18 2.50 -8.36 -8.64
N ARG A 19 3.42 -9.30 -8.50
CA ARG A 19 4.52 -9.50 -9.45
C ARG A 19 4.83 -10.99 -9.57
N PHE A 20 5.38 -11.41 -10.69
CA PHE A 20 5.99 -12.73 -10.80
C PHE A 20 7.36 -12.64 -11.48
N CYS A 21 8.19 -13.64 -11.23
CA CYS A 21 9.46 -13.84 -11.91
C CYS A 21 9.45 -15.24 -12.52
N LEU A 22 9.53 -15.33 -13.84
CA LEU A 22 9.68 -16.58 -14.58
C LEU A 22 11.13 -16.72 -15.03
N HIS A 23 11.80 -17.78 -14.57
CA HIS A 23 13.15 -18.13 -14.98
C HIS A 23 13.20 -19.60 -15.40
N LYS A 24 13.52 -19.84 -16.69
CA LYS A 24 13.47 -21.17 -17.29
C LYS A 24 12.08 -21.81 -17.09
N SER A 25 12.02 -22.97 -16.43
CA SER A 25 10.79 -23.70 -16.11
C SER A 25 10.24 -23.37 -14.71
N HIS A 26 10.69 -22.30 -14.06
CA HIS A 26 10.31 -21.99 -12.68
C HIS A 26 9.73 -20.59 -12.55
N ILE A 27 8.63 -20.48 -11.83
CA ILE A 27 7.96 -19.21 -11.54
C ILE A 27 7.84 -18.99 -10.04
N VAL A 28 8.03 -17.74 -9.61
CA VAL A 28 7.78 -17.28 -8.24
C VAL A 28 6.85 -16.08 -8.29
N PHE A 29 5.74 -16.13 -7.55
CA PHE A 29 4.83 -15.01 -7.37
C PHE A 29 5.24 -14.20 -6.15
N TRP A 30 4.99 -12.89 -6.21
CA TRP A 30 5.34 -11.92 -5.20
C TRP A 30 4.16 -10.98 -4.98
N ILE A 31 3.92 -10.66 -3.73
CA ILE A 31 3.09 -9.53 -3.35
C ILE A 31 3.98 -8.56 -2.59
N ILE A 32 3.88 -7.29 -2.94
CA ILE A 32 4.72 -6.22 -2.40
C ILE A 32 3.82 -5.12 -1.89
N ASP A 33 3.85 -4.86 -0.59
CA ASP A 33 3.11 -3.78 0.05
C ASP A 33 4.08 -2.85 0.81
N MET A 34 3.56 -1.81 1.46
CA MET A 34 4.35 -0.83 2.22
C MET A 34 5.06 -1.41 3.46
N SER A 35 4.77 -2.65 3.86
CA SER A 35 5.43 -3.38 4.94
C SER A 35 6.45 -4.43 4.46
N GLY A 36 6.60 -4.60 3.14
CA GLY A 36 7.62 -5.46 2.53
C GLY A 36 7.10 -6.29 1.37
N ALA A 37 7.92 -7.23 0.93
CA ALA A 37 7.57 -8.19 -0.10
C ALA A 37 7.54 -9.61 0.45
N TYR A 38 6.60 -10.41 -0.03
CA TYR A 38 6.47 -11.82 0.31
C TYR A 38 6.24 -12.65 -0.95
N SER A 39 6.89 -13.81 -1.02
CA SER A 39 6.84 -14.69 -2.17
C SER A 39 6.04 -15.96 -1.94
N SER A 40 5.53 -16.53 -3.03
CA SER A 40 5.20 -17.95 -3.08
C SER A 40 6.46 -18.81 -2.97
N SER A 41 6.28 -20.11 -2.80
CA SER A 41 7.31 -21.09 -3.14
C SER A 41 7.56 -21.10 -4.65
N GLU A 42 8.71 -21.65 -5.05
CA GLU A 42 9.06 -21.83 -6.46
C GLU A 42 8.20 -22.93 -7.09
N ILE A 43 7.56 -22.60 -8.22
CA ILE A 43 6.68 -23.51 -8.94
C ILE A 43 7.37 -23.91 -10.24
N ASN A 44 7.63 -25.19 -10.41
CA ASN A 44 8.07 -25.72 -11.70
C ASN A 44 6.86 -25.81 -12.66
N VAL A 45 6.81 -24.93 -13.66
CA VAL A 45 5.66 -24.78 -14.57
C VAL A 45 5.54 -25.93 -15.57
N THR A 46 6.63 -26.63 -15.89
CA THR A 46 6.57 -27.79 -16.79
C THR A 46 5.98 -29.01 -16.08
N LYS A 47 6.23 -29.15 -14.77
CA LYS A 47 5.64 -30.19 -13.92
C LYS A 47 4.24 -29.84 -13.39
N ASN A 48 3.94 -28.56 -13.21
CA ASN A 48 2.71 -28.09 -12.57
C ASN A 48 2.01 -27.02 -13.41
N GLN A 49 1.68 -27.33 -14.67
CA GLN A 49 1.00 -26.41 -15.58
C GLN A 49 -0.33 -25.88 -14.99
N GLU A 50 -1.06 -26.75 -14.29
CA GLU A 50 -2.31 -26.38 -13.63
C GLU A 50 -2.15 -25.24 -12.62
N LYS A 51 -1.05 -25.22 -11.84
CA LYS A 51 -0.79 -24.15 -10.87
C LYS A 51 -0.57 -22.81 -11.57
N LEU A 52 0.12 -22.81 -12.72
CA LEU A 52 0.31 -21.61 -13.51
C LEU A 52 -1.02 -21.10 -14.06
N VAL A 53 -1.85 -21.97 -14.64
CA VAL A 53 -3.18 -21.60 -15.16
C VAL A 53 -4.04 -21.04 -14.05
N ARG A 54 -4.12 -21.72 -12.89
CA ARG A 54 -4.88 -21.24 -11.72
C ARG A 54 -4.42 -19.86 -11.26
N ALA A 55 -3.10 -19.62 -11.18
CA ALA A 55 -2.57 -18.33 -10.76
C ALA A 55 -2.92 -17.20 -11.74
N LEU A 56 -2.81 -17.44 -13.06
CA LEU A 56 -3.19 -16.46 -14.07
C LEU A 56 -4.69 -16.20 -14.08
N SER A 57 -5.51 -17.25 -13.98
CA SER A 57 -6.96 -17.13 -13.86
C SER A 57 -7.35 -16.35 -12.60
N ALA A 58 -6.66 -16.56 -11.47
CA ALA A 58 -6.91 -15.80 -10.26
C ALA A 58 -6.74 -14.29 -10.49
N TYR A 59 -5.67 -13.85 -11.17
CA TYR A 59 -5.47 -12.43 -11.48
C TYR A 59 -6.57 -11.84 -12.38
N THR A 60 -7.17 -12.64 -13.27
CA THR A 60 -8.29 -12.17 -14.10
C THR A 60 -9.61 -12.07 -13.35
N LEU A 61 -9.74 -12.76 -12.22
CA LEU A 61 -10.94 -12.79 -11.38
C LEU A 61 -10.86 -11.83 -10.20
N MET A 62 -9.65 -11.38 -9.84
CA MET A 62 -9.44 -10.42 -8.76
C MET A 62 -10.10 -9.07 -9.07
N SER A 63 -10.76 -8.53 -8.06
CA SER A 63 -11.27 -7.17 -8.03
C SER A 63 -10.14 -6.13 -7.99
N ASP A 64 -10.48 -4.87 -8.26
CA ASP A 64 -9.55 -3.74 -8.13
C ASP A 64 -8.89 -3.69 -6.75
N GLU A 65 -9.65 -3.97 -5.69
CA GLU A 65 -9.13 -4.02 -4.32
C GLU A 65 -8.12 -5.17 -4.12
N GLU A 66 -8.42 -6.37 -4.61
CA GLU A 66 -7.52 -7.53 -4.53
C GLU A 66 -6.25 -7.33 -5.37
N LEU A 67 -6.33 -6.57 -6.46
CA LEU A 67 -5.18 -6.14 -7.26
C LEU A 67 -4.38 -5.02 -6.59
N GLY A 68 -4.90 -4.43 -5.51
CA GLY A 68 -4.25 -3.38 -4.74
C GLY A 68 -4.52 -1.96 -5.23
N LEU A 69 -5.47 -1.74 -6.15
CA LEU A 69 -5.85 -0.42 -6.60
C LEU A 69 -6.58 0.36 -5.50
N ASP A 70 -6.51 1.70 -5.58
CA ASP A 70 -7.28 2.56 -4.70
C ASP A 70 -8.77 2.55 -5.09
N THR A 71 -9.61 2.22 -4.12
CA THR A 71 -11.07 2.26 -4.24
C THR A 71 -11.69 3.41 -3.45
N THR A 72 -10.88 4.17 -2.71
CA THR A 72 -11.36 5.24 -1.82
C THR A 72 -11.71 6.52 -2.56
N ILE A 73 -10.89 6.91 -3.55
CA ILE A 73 -11.17 8.05 -4.42
C ILE A 73 -11.92 7.56 -5.66
N GLN A 74 -13.10 8.13 -5.88
CA GLN A 74 -13.94 7.84 -7.04
C GLN A 74 -13.82 8.95 -8.08
N ILE A 75 -13.63 8.57 -9.33
CA ILE A 75 -13.56 9.51 -10.45
C ILE A 75 -14.90 9.49 -11.20
N TYR A 76 -15.58 10.63 -11.26
CA TYR A 76 -16.83 10.80 -12.01
C TYR A 76 -16.76 12.03 -12.90
N LYS A 77 -16.92 11.85 -14.21
CA LYS A 77 -16.85 12.92 -15.22
C LYS A 77 -15.58 13.79 -15.09
N GLY A 78 -14.43 13.17 -14.82
CA GLY A 78 -13.14 13.85 -14.68
C GLY A 78 -12.92 14.57 -13.36
N ARG A 79 -13.83 14.44 -12.39
CA ARG A 79 -13.71 15.00 -11.04
C ARG A 79 -13.49 13.89 -10.02
N SER A 80 -12.71 14.19 -8.99
CA SER A 80 -12.35 13.24 -7.94
C SER A 80 -13.19 13.47 -6.69
N PHE A 81 -13.74 12.39 -6.14
CA PHE A 81 -14.60 12.41 -4.96
C PHE A 81 -14.14 11.41 -3.92
N ILE A 82 -14.36 11.73 -2.66
CA ILE A 82 -14.11 10.85 -1.53
C ILE A 82 -15.22 10.98 -0.50
N LYS A 83 -15.48 9.90 0.24
CA LYS A 83 -16.42 9.94 1.37
C LYS A 83 -15.77 10.52 2.61
N ILE A 84 -16.39 11.53 3.19
CA ILE A 84 -15.98 12.16 4.46
C ILE A 84 -17.15 12.25 5.43
N ARG A 85 -16.86 12.57 6.69
CA ARG A 85 -17.85 12.97 7.70
C ARG A 85 -17.48 14.32 8.28
N ASP A 86 -18.48 15.15 8.54
CA ASP A 86 -18.29 16.46 9.19
C ASP A 86 -18.11 16.34 10.71
N SER A 87 -18.40 15.17 11.29
CA SER A 87 -18.09 14.78 12.67
C SER A 87 -18.20 13.26 12.83
N ASP A 88 -17.75 12.72 13.97
CA ASP A 88 -17.83 11.28 14.27
C ASP A 88 -19.28 10.72 14.20
N LEU A 89 -20.28 11.56 14.49
CA LEU A 89 -21.70 11.21 14.51
C LEU A 89 -22.42 11.48 13.17
N ALA A 90 -21.82 12.26 12.27
CA ALA A 90 -22.44 12.62 11.00
C ALA A 90 -22.42 11.43 10.01
N PRO A 91 -23.40 11.32 9.10
CA PRO A 91 -23.36 10.33 8.02
C PRO A 91 -22.21 10.64 7.04
N GLU A 92 -21.72 9.60 6.35
CA GLU A 92 -20.76 9.77 5.25
C GLU A 92 -21.42 10.52 4.08
N ARG A 93 -20.71 11.50 3.51
CA ARG A 93 -21.11 12.21 2.30
C ARG A 93 -19.95 12.27 1.31
N TRP A 94 -20.27 12.42 0.03
CA TRP A 94 -19.26 12.67 -1.00
C TRP A 94 -18.78 14.12 -0.92
N ALA A 95 -17.47 14.31 -0.94
CA ALA A 95 -16.81 15.59 -1.10
C ALA A 95 -15.93 15.57 -2.34
N GLU A 96 -16.00 16.63 -3.14
CA GLU A 96 -15.10 16.83 -4.28
C GLU A 96 -13.72 17.28 -3.77
N ILE A 97 -12.67 16.68 -4.31
CA ILE A 97 -11.28 16.97 -3.95
C ILE A 97 -10.51 17.45 -5.17
N ASN A 98 -9.50 18.29 -4.92
CA ASN A 98 -8.50 18.59 -5.93
C ASN A 98 -7.72 17.29 -6.24
N PRO A 99 -7.68 16.83 -7.51
CA PRO A 99 -6.92 15.64 -7.87
C PRO A 99 -5.40 15.81 -7.73
N VAL A 100 -4.91 17.05 -7.61
CA VAL A 100 -3.50 17.33 -7.33
C VAL A 100 -3.27 17.30 -5.82
N PRO A 101 -2.40 16.40 -5.32
CA PRO A 101 -2.11 16.32 -3.89
C PRO A 101 -1.32 17.54 -3.42
N GLU A 102 -1.63 18.03 -2.22
CA GLU A 102 -0.91 19.10 -1.51
C GLU A 102 0.46 18.60 -1.04
N THR A 103 0.51 17.35 -0.60
CA THR A 103 1.74 16.67 -0.22
C THR A 103 1.76 15.27 -0.81
N ARG A 104 2.93 14.86 -1.30
CA ARG A 104 3.16 13.50 -1.81
C ARG A 104 4.46 12.96 -1.21
N PRO A 105 4.53 11.66 -0.89
CA PRO A 105 5.78 11.05 -0.45
C PRO A 105 6.90 11.25 -1.46
N ALA A 106 8.05 11.74 -0.99
CA ALA A 106 9.26 11.88 -1.80
C ALA A 106 9.87 10.51 -2.18
N THR A 107 9.63 9.49 -1.34
CA THR A 107 10.08 8.11 -1.60
C THR A 107 9.04 7.11 -1.11
N VAL A 108 9.00 5.94 -1.75
CA VAL A 108 8.13 4.80 -1.39
C VAL A 108 8.53 4.17 -0.05
N LEU A 109 9.74 4.45 0.44
CA LEU A 109 10.24 3.92 1.71
C LEU A 109 9.72 4.70 2.93
N LEU A 110 9.23 5.92 2.72
CA LEU A 110 8.63 6.70 3.79
C LEU A 110 7.17 6.27 3.95
N ARG A 111 6.68 6.23 5.20
CA ARG A 111 5.25 6.08 5.54
C ARG A 111 4.50 7.33 5.06
N GLY A 112 4.41 7.47 3.75
CA GLY A 112 4.11 8.70 3.06
C GLY A 112 2.79 9.31 3.50
N ASN A 113 2.82 10.60 3.81
CA ASN A 113 1.62 11.39 4.02
C ASN A 113 1.17 11.91 2.65
N LEU A 114 0.14 11.28 2.09
CA LEU A 114 -0.53 11.81 0.90
C LEU A 114 -1.69 12.67 1.38
N CYS A 115 -1.66 13.96 1.06
CA CYS A 115 -2.71 14.88 1.47
C CYS A 115 -3.41 15.46 0.24
N PHE A 116 -4.74 15.46 0.29
CA PHE A 116 -5.60 16.14 -0.66
C PHE A 116 -6.39 17.21 0.04
N ARG A 117 -6.77 18.24 -0.72
CA ARG A 117 -7.65 19.29 -0.24
C ARG A 117 -9.00 19.18 -0.93
N THR A 118 -10.06 19.37 -0.16
CA THR A 118 -11.42 19.56 -0.68
C THR A 118 -11.50 20.84 -1.51
N ILE A 119 -12.36 20.86 -2.54
CA ILE A 119 -12.49 22.05 -3.42
C ILE A 119 -13.00 23.28 -2.66
N ASP A 120 -13.85 23.08 -1.65
CA ASP A 120 -14.32 24.15 -0.76
C ASP A 120 -13.26 24.64 0.24
N MET A 121 -12.07 24.03 0.24
CA MET A 121 -10.92 24.32 1.10
C MET A 121 -11.15 24.09 2.60
N VAL A 122 -12.28 23.47 2.98
CA VAL A 122 -12.68 23.28 4.38
C VAL A 122 -11.87 22.17 5.05
N TYR A 123 -11.64 21.07 4.33
CA TYR A 123 -10.97 19.89 4.85
C TYR A 123 -9.68 19.56 4.12
N LEU A 124 -8.67 19.16 4.90
CA LEU A 124 -7.48 18.46 4.44
C LEU A 124 -7.65 16.97 4.75
N ILE A 125 -7.58 16.15 3.71
CA ILE A 125 -7.69 14.70 3.80
C ILE A 125 -6.29 14.14 3.77
N LYS A 126 -5.93 13.38 4.80
CA LYS A 126 -4.62 12.74 4.91
C LYS A 126 -4.76 11.23 4.85
N PHE A 127 -3.95 10.62 3.99
CA PHE A 127 -3.70 9.19 3.97
C PHE A 127 -2.32 8.94 4.60
N SER A 128 -2.28 8.02 5.56
CA SER A 128 -1.04 7.56 6.17
C SER A 128 -1.09 6.05 6.42
N TRP A 129 0.10 5.44 6.38
CA TRP A 129 0.27 4.02 6.70
C TRP A 129 0.59 3.85 8.17
N GLY A 130 -0.24 3.05 8.86
CA GLY A 130 -0.06 2.73 10.27
C GLY A 130 1.29 2.09 10.56
N SER A 131 1.87 2.42 11.72
CA SER A 131 3.15 1.86 12.18
C SER A 131 3.07 0.43 12.70
N GLY A 132 1.86 -0.05 13.01
CA GLY A 132 1.68 -1.22 13.85
C GLY A 132 2.02 -0.96 15.32
N ALA A 133 2.25 0.31 15.69
CA ALA A 133 2.43 0.70 17.09
C ALA A 133 1.10 0.61 17.85
N GLU A 134 1.20 0.48 19.17
CA GLU A 134 0.05 0.39 20.08
C GLU A 134 -0.86 1.62 19.99
N LYS A 135 -0.27 2.82 19.89
CA LYS A 135 -1.00 4.06 19.61
C LYS A 135 -0.85 4.45 18.15
N SER A 136 -1.99 4.63 17.48
CA SER A 136 -2.05 5.10 16.10
C SER A 136 -1.90 6.62 16.02
N GLU A 137 -1.60 7.12 14.82
CA GLU A 137 -1.63 8.56 14.56
C GLU A 137 -3.00 9.18 14.89
N ILE A 138 -4.08 8.44 14.65
CA ILE A 138 -5.45 8.86 14.95
C ILE A 138 -5.60 9.10 16.45
N ASP A 139 -5.03 8.24 17.29
CA ASP A 139 -5.11 8.37 18.75
C ASP A 139 -4.36 9.62 19.23
N PHE A 140 -3.15 9.86 18.70
CA PHE A 140 -2.40 11.08 19.01
C PHE A 140 -3.15 12.35 18.59
N LEU A 141 -3.78 12.35 17.41
CA LEU A 141 -4.57 13.50 16.95
C LEU A 141 -5.85 13.71 17.76
N LYS A 142 -6.48 12.64 18.27
CA LYS A 142 -7.61 12.74 19.20
C LYS A 142 -7.18 13.36 20.53
N ASP A 143 -6.05 12.88 21.09
CA ASP A 143 -5.47 13.40 22.33
C ASP A 143 -5.09 14.90 22.18
N ALA A 144 -4.69 15.32 20.98
CA ALA A 144 -4.25 16.69 20.71
C ALA A 144 -5.37 17.71 20.38
N ARG A 145 -6.65 17.31 20.30
CA ARG A 145 -7.78 18.22 20.01
C ARG A 145 -7.88 19.43 20.96
N ALA A 146 -7.42 19.27 22.20
CA ALA A 146 -7.44 20.36 23.19
C ALA A 146 -6.23 21.32 23.07
N VAL A 147 -5.27 21.03 22.20
CA VAL A 147 -4.02 21.78 22.09
C VAL A 147 -4.14 22.87 21.03
N ASN A 148 -4.07 24.12 21.47
CA ASN A 148 -4.17 25.25 20.55
C ASN A 148 -2.97 25.28 19.57
N GLY A 149 -3.27 25.48 18.28
CA GLY A 149 -2.27 25.49 17.20
C GLY A 149 -1.97 24.12 16.58
N VAL A 150 -2.58 23.03 17.07
CA VAL A 150 -2.55 21.72 16.40
C VAL A 150 -3.75 21.58 15.46
N VAL A 151 -3.59 20.85 14.36
CA VAL A 151 -4.70 20.57 13.44
C VAL A 151 -5.77 19.71 14.12
N ASP A 152 -7.03 20.11 14.00
CA ASP A 152 -8.15 19.35 14.54
C ASP A 152 -8.49 18.15 13.65
N LEU A 153 -8.52 16.95 14.25
CA LEU A 153 -9.02 15.76 13.60
C LEU A 153 -10.56 15.73 13.64
N VAL A 154 -11.17 15.98 12.48
CA VAL A 154 -12.63 15.94 12.31
C VAL A 154 -13.16 14.51 12.33
N TRP A 155 -12.55 13.62 11.54
CA TRP A 155 -12.94 12.22 11.43
C TRP A 155 -11.78 11.40 10.85
N ALA A 156 -11.72 10.11 11.22
CA ALA A 156 -10.77 9.15 10.65
C ALA A 156 -11.41 7.78 10.46
N LYS A 157 -10.84 7.01 9.52
CA LYS A 157 -11.26 5.64 9.23
C LYS A 157 -10.05 4.80 8.83
N GLN A 158 -10.00 3.59 9.35
CA GLN A 158 -9.10 2.56 8.81
C GLN A 158 -9.70 2.02 7.52
N ILE A 159 -9.01 2.23 6.40
CA ILE A 159 -9.49 1.88 5.06
C ILE A 159 -8.88 0.60 4.51
N TYR A 160 -7.82 0.10 5.14
CA TYR A 160 -7.11 -1.09 4.71
C TYR A 160 -6.32 -1.69 5.88
N GLU A 161 -6.24 -3.03 5.91
CA GLU A 161 -5.41 -3.76 6.86
C GLU A 161 -4.58 -4.81 6.13
N VAL A 162 -3.26 -4.77 6.35
CA VAL A 162 -2.32 -5.71 5.72
C VAL A 162 -2.61 -7.15 6.14
N GLN A 163 -3.12 -7.37 7.35
CA GLN A 163 -3.45 -8.71 7.85
C GLN A 163 -4.52 -9.40 7.00
N THR A 164 -5.52 -8.65 6.52
CA THR A 164 -6.63 -9.21 5.72
C THR A 164 -6.15 -9.89 4.44
N HIS A 165 -5.21 -9.29 3.71
CA HIS A 165 -4.65 -9.89 2.48
C HIS A 165 -3.58 -10.95 2.76
N ARG A 166 -3.14 -11.09 4.01
CA ARG A 166 -2.22 -12.13 4.45
C ARG A 166 -2.94 -13.30 5.11
N GLU A 167 -4.24 -13.17 5.36
CA GLU A 167 -5.03 -14.19 6.03
C GLU A 167 -5.03 -15.49 5.20
N GLY A 168 -4.76 -16.61 5.87
CA GLY A 168 -4.68 -17.91 5.22
C GLY A 168 -3.43 -18.15 4.36
N LEU A 169 -2.53 -17.16 4.22
CA LEU A 169 -1.25 -17.38 3.55
C LEU A 169 -0.26 -18.05 4.50
N ASP A 170 0.30 -19.19 4.05
CA ASP A 170 1.40 -19.85 4.73
C ASP A 170 2.74 -19.26 4.27
N PHE A 171 3.36 -18.46 5.14
CA PHE A 171 4.68 -17.88 4.91
C PHE A 171 5.84 -18.78 5.36
N SER A 172 5.57 -19.96 5.95
CA SER A 172 6.63 -20.84 6.49
C SER A 172 7.65 -21.28 5.44
N THR A 173 7.22 -21.35 4.18
CA THR A 173 8.05 -21.71 3.01
C THR A 173 8.34 -20.52 2.09
N GLY A 174 7.76 -19.35 2.38
CA GLY A 174 7.89 -18.14 1.58
C GLY A 174 9.16 -17.36 1.92
N LYS A 175 9.69 -16.59 0.95
CA LYS A 175 10.75 -15.63 1.22
C LYS A 175 10.13 -14.30 1.60
N ARG A 176 10.41 -13.82 2.81
CA ARG A 176 10.09 -12.45 3.24
C ARG A 176 11.26 -11.53 2.91
N TRP A 177 10.95 -10.36 2.36
CA TRP A 177 11.92 -9.32 2.08
C TRP A 177 11.44 -8.00 2.72
N ASP A 178 12.33 -7.38 3.50
CA ASP A 178 12.04 -6.12 4.18
C ASP A 178 12.61 -4.96 3.36
N MET A 179 11.75 -3.98 3.06
CA MET A 179 12.13 -2.77 2.32
C MET A 179 13.10 -1.87 3.08
N GLY A 180 13.21 -2.02 4.40
CA GLY A 180 14.08 -1.19 5.25
C GLY A 180 15.55 -1.58 5.24
N VAL A 181 15.93 -2.71 4.63
CA VAL A 181 17.33 -3.16 4.60
C VAL A 181 17.99 -2.66 3.32
N LYS A 182 19.14 -1.98 3.46
CA LYS A 182 20.08 -1.60 2.37
C LYS A 182 20.69 -2.83 1.67
N ASN A 183 19.89 -3.82 1.28
CA ASN A 183 20.37 -4.93 0.46
C ASN A 183 19.96 -4.69 -0.98
N TRP A 184 20.88 -3.97 -1.63
CA TRP A 184 21.06 -3.84 -3.06
C TRP A 184 20.74 -5.15 -3.77
N LEU A 185 19.97 -5.06 -4.85
CA LEU A 185 19.84 -6.11 -5.84
C LEU A 185 21.20 -6.33 -6.52
N SER A 186 22.13 -7.06 -5.88
CA SER A 186 23.21 -7.73 -6.57
C SER A 186 22.70 -9.09 -7.05
N ILE A 187 22.18 -9.08 -8.28
CA ILE A 187 22.34 -10.25 -9.13
C ILE A 187 23.85 -10.47 -9.25
N GLY A 188 24.35 -11.53 -8.61
CA GLY A 188 25.70 -12.07 -8.80
C GLY A 188 26.83 -11.21 -8.23
N ILE A 189 27.43 -11.68 -7.14
CA ILE A 189 28.89 -11.83 -6.90
C ILE A 189 29.02 -12.33 -5.47
N GLU A 190 29.74 -13.46 -5.31
CA GLU A 190 30.19 -13.96 -4.01
C GLU A 190 31.04 -12.90 -3.30
N GLY A 191 30.73 -12.62 -2.04
CA GLY A 191 31.52 -11.71 -1.21
C GLY A 191 30.71 -11.13 -0.06
N SER A 192 30.96 -11.62 1.15
CA SER A 192 30.44 -11.08 2.40
C SER A 192 30.91 -9.63 2.59
N PRO A 193 30.02 -8.63 2.77
CA PRO A 193 30.43 -7.31 3.23
C PRO A 193 30.53 -7.33 4.76
N SER A 194 31.76 -7.23 5.25
CA SER A 194 32.11 -6.86 6.61
C SER A 194 31.59 -5.45 6.94
N GLU A 195 30.92 -5.35 8.08
CA GLU A 195 30.80 -4.18 8.97
C GLU A 195 30.26 -2.84 8.42
N TYR A 196 29.86 -2.04 9.41
CA TYR A 196 29.54 -0.60 9.41
C TYR A 196 28.06 -0.24 9.54
N PHE A 197 27.70 -0.07 10.82
CA PHE A 197 26.73 0.85 11.47
C PHE A 197 25.44 1.23 10.75
#